data_AF-A0A3B0XGP4-F1
#
_entry.id   AF-A0A3B0XGP4-F1
#
_cell.length_a   1.000
_cell.length_b   1.000
_cell.length_c   1.000
_cell.angle_alpha   90.00
_cell.angle_beta   90.00
_cell.angle_gamma   90.00
#
_symmetry.space_group_name_H-M   'P 1'
#
loop_
_entity.id
_entity.type
_entity.pdbx_description
1 polymer ?
#
loop_
_entity_poly.entity_id
_entity_poly.type
_entity_poly.pdbx_seq_one_letter_code
_entity_poly.pdbx_strand_id
1 'polypeptide(L)'
;MVLLSVATIAWSIGIIAISTIYLHWQWYHYTRQSEGISKAYSFKSKTEKAKQTLFDRFVFYLIPAVCFLDMASNGHSLFLGAAVWMIPVSKATTFWLLSASFVIFAIWFTKKTTQLMNKDISIAYFSYLQSHYLVYFIAYAYIDNINYGWLLINIWHNTQYIAFVWLFNTNKFGNIIDEKKPLLFLARSKNAVLYLFACLACSSVIYLGISDIIKAFPPYMMLVVYQLLIFI
;
A
#
# COMPACT_ATOMS: atom_id res chain seq x y z
N MET A 1 18.64 -6.54 15.98
CA MET A 1 17.76 -5.59 16.71
C MET A 1 16.29 -5.89 16.46
N VAL A 2 15.78 -5.82 15.22
CA VAL A 2 14.35 -6.12 14.92
C VAL A 2 13.92 -7.52 15.36
N LEU A 3 14.70 -8.56 15.04
CA LEU A 3 14.42 -9.94 15.45
C LEU A 3 14.29 -10.11 16.97
N LEU A 4 15.18 -9.45 17.72
CA LEU A 4 15.17 -9.46 19.17
C LEU A 4 13.90 -8.77 19.69
N SER A 5 13.54 -7.61 19.14
CA SER A 5 12.32 -6.89 19.53
C SER A 5 11.05 -7.69 19.23
N VAL A 6 10.95 -8.32 18.05
CA VAL A 6 9.82 -9.19 17.70
C VAL A 6 9.73 -10.38 18.64
N ALA A 7 10.86 -11.05 18.92
CA ALA A 7 10.91 -12.16 19.87
C ALA A 7 10.51 -11.73 21.29
N THR A 8 10.98 -10.57 21.76
CA THR A 8 10.60 -10.03 23.07
C THR A 8 9.12 -9.71 23.16
N ILE A 9 8.52 -9.10 22.13
CA ILE A 9 7.08 -8.81 22.09
C ILE A 9 6.25 -10.11 22.06
N ALA A 10 6.64 -11.08 21.21
CA ALA A 10 6.02 -12.40 21.18
C ALA A 10 6.04 -13.06 22.56
N TRP A 11 7.17 -13.01 23.26
CA TRP A 11 7.34 -13.68 24.55
C TRP A 11 6.59 -12.98 25.69
N SER A 12 6.53 -11.64 25.67
CA SER A 12 5.94 -10.84 26.75
C SER A 12 4.42 -10.66 26.64
N ILE A 13 3.91 -10.33 25.44
CA ILE A 13 2.50 -10.00 25.23
C ILE A 13 1.79 -11.10 24.41
N GLY A 14 2.54 -11.85 23.61
CA GLY A 14 2.02 -12.91 22.75
C GLY A 14 1.91 -12.51 21.28
N ILE A 15 1.55 -13.50 20.46
CA ILE A 15 1.43 -13.35 19.00
C ILE A 15 0.36 -12.31 18.61
N ILE A 16 -0.66 -12.12 19.45
CA ILE A 16 -1.72 -11.12 19.23
C ILE A 16 -1.18 -9.69 19.13
N ALA A 17 -0.14 -9.35 19.89
CA ALA A 17 0.48 -8.03 19.78
C ALA A 17 1.18 -7.86 18.43
N ILE A 18 1.82 -8.92 17.94
CA ILE A 18 2.55 -8.88 16.67
C ILE A 18 1.58 -8.71 15.50
N SER A 19 0.52 -9.54 15.42
CA SER A 19 -0.50 -9.41 14.37
C SER A 19 -1.22 -8.06 14.42
N THR A 20 -1.48 -7.53 15.62
CA THR A 20 -2.08 -6.20 15.81
C THR A 20 -1.17 -5.09 15.31
N ILE A 21 0.10 -5.08 15.73
CA ILE A 21 1.10 -4.12 15.26
C ILE A 21 1.24 -4.24 13.75
N TYR A 22 1.33 -5.47 13.23
CA TYR A 22 1.49 -5.73 11.80
C TYR A 22 0.36 -5.10 10.99
N LEU A 23 -0.91 -5.39 11.33
CA LEU A 23 -2.07 -4.85 10.63
C LEU A 23 -2.10 -3.31 10.63
N HIS A 24 -2.01 -2.70 11.82
CA HIS A 24 -2.18 -1.26 11.98
C HIS A 24 -0.98 -0.48 11.42
N TRP A 25 0.23 -0.98 11.66
CA TRP A 25 1.44 -0.35 11.17
C TRP A 25 1.54 -0.46 9.65
N GLN A 26 1.19 -1.61 9.06
CA GLN A 26 1.19 -1.74 7.61
C GLN A 26 0.20 -0.80 6.95
N TRP A 27 -1.03 -0.72 7.47
CA TRP A 27 -1.99 0.26 6.98
C TRP A 27 -1.43 1.69 7.00
N TYR A 28 -0.85 2.11 8.13
CA TYR A 28 -0.26 3.45 8.26
C TYR A 28 0.92 3.63 7.30
N HIS A 29 1.83 2.65 7.23
CA HIS A 29 3.00 2.66 6.36
C HIS A 29 2.60 2.77 4.88
N TYR A 30 1.63 1.97 4.42
CA TYR A 30 1.13 2.01 3.04
C TYR A 30 0.55 3.39 2.71
N THR A 31 -0.22 3.96 3.64
CA THR A 31 -0.77 5.32 3.47
C THR A 31 0.33 6.37 3.43
N ARG A 32 1.34 6.31 4.30
CA ARG A 32 2.48 7.25 4.35
C ARG A 32 3.35 7.18 3.10
N GLN A 33 3.67 5.97 2.63
CA GLN A 33 4.46 5.81 1.42
C GLN A 33 3.70 6.27 0.18
N SER A 34 2.40 5.97 0.12
CA SER A 34 1.53 6.47 -0.95
C SER A 34 1.48 8.02 -0.95
N GLU A 35 1.48 8.67 0.22
CA GLU A 35 1.59 10.12 0.31
C GLU A 35 2.91 10.62 -0.33
N GLY A 36 4.03 9.97 -0.02
CA GLY A 36 5.34 10.30 -0.61
C GLY A 36 5.34 10.20 -2.14
N ILE A 37 4.76 9.13 -2.69
CA ILE A 37 4.60 8.95 -4.14
C ILE A 37 3.67 10.03 -4.72
N SER A 38 2.55 10.33 -4.06
CA SER A 38 1.63 11.40 -4.49
C SER A 38 2.33 12.75 -4.63
N LYS A 39 3.22 13.08 -3.69
CA LYS A 39 4.03 14.31 -3.71
C LYS A 39 4.99 14.30 -4.91
N ALA A 40 5.64 13.18 -5.18
CA ALA A 40 6.50 13.04 -6.35
C ALA A 40 5.74 13.27 -7.68
N TYR A 41 4.51 12.77 -7.80
CA TYR A 41 3.64 13.05 -8.96
C TYR A 41 3.18 14.51 -9.03
N SER A 42 2.86 15.13 -7.89
CA SER A 42 2.50 16.54 -7.79
C SER A 42 3.65 17.44 -8.26
N PHE A 43 4.89 17.21 -7.80
CA PHE A 43 6.07 17.99 -8.22
C PHE A 43 6.32 17.95 -9.73
N LYS A 44 6.03 16.81 -10.39
CA LYS A 44 6.17 16.68 -11.84
C LYS A 44 5.15 17.48 -12.65
N SER A 45 4.06 17.94 -12.03
CA SER A 45 3.03 18.72 -12.71
C SER A 45 3.44 20.18 -12.96
N LYS A 46 4.59 20.65 -12.43
CA LYS A 46 5.28 21.93 -12.71
C LYS A 46 4.46 23.23 -12.52
N THR A 47 3.21 23.18 -12.08
CA THR A 47 2.41 24.36 -11.75
C THR A 47 2.44 24.62 -10.23
N GLU A 48 2.43 25.89 -9.83
CA GLU A 48 2.30 26.23 -8.40
C GLU A 48 0.97 25.76 -7.82
N LYS A 49 -0.08 25.70 -8.66
CA LYS A 49 -1.42 25.21 -8.31
C LYS A 49 -1.49 23.70 -8.08
N ALA A 50 -0.46 22.94 -8.50
CA ALA A 50 -0.35 21.51 -8.22
C ALA A 50 0.16 21.21 -6.81
N LYS A 51 0.62 22.21 -6.03
CA LYS A 51 1.05 22.03 -4.64
C LYS A 51 -0.13 21.52 -3.80
N GLN A 52 0.12 20.49 -2.99
CA GLN A 52 -0.88 19.93 -2.08
C GLN A 52 -1.26 20.94 -1.00
N THR A 53 -2.57 21.20 -0.88
CA THR A 53 -3.13 22.00 0.21
C THR A 53 -3.30 21.16 1.48
N LEU A 54 -3.53 21.81 2.62
CA LEU A 54 -3.92 21.09 3.85
C LEU A 54 -5.20 20.29 3.67
N PHE A 55 -6.15 20.81 2.89
CA PHE A 55 -7.39 20.10 2.57
C PHE A 55 -7.12 18.84 1.73
N ASP A 56 -6.22 18.93 0.74
CA ASP A 56 -5.82 17.75 -0.05
C ASP A 56 -5.22 16.66 0.83
N ARG A 57 -4.33 17.06 1.74
CA ARG A 57 -3.70 16.12 2.67
C ARG A 57 -4.72 15.53 3.64
N PHE A 58 -5.66 16.34 4.14
CA PHE A 58 -6.73 15.87 5.00
C PHE A 58 -7.56 14.78 4.32
N VAL A 59 -8.06 15.02 3.09
CA VAL A 59 -8.84 14.03 2.33
C VAL A 59 -8.02 12.78 2.02
N PHE A 60 -6.73 12.95 1.70
CA PHE A 60 -5.80 11.86 1.41
C PHE A 60 -5.72 10.83 2.54
N TYR A 61 -5.75 11.28 3.80
CA TYR A 61 -5.73 10.42 4.99
C TYR A 61 -7.14 10.03 5.48
N LEU A 62 -8.13 10.90 5.30
CA LEU A 62 -9.49 10.67 5.77
C LEU A 62 -10.08 9.38 5.19
N ILE A 63 -10.00 9.21 3.87
CA ILE A 63 -10.62 8.06 3.20
C ILE A 63 -10.00 6.74 3.64
N PRO A 64 -8.66 6.54 3.60
CA PRO A 64 -8.02 5.34 4.15
C PRO A 64 -8.38 5.07 5.62
N ALA A 65 -8.43 6.11 6.46
CA ALA A 65 -8.71 5.95 7.88
C ALA A 65 -10.15 5.51 8.13
N VAL A 66 -11.12 6.14 7.47
CA VAL A 66 -12.53 5.79 7.63
C VAL A 66 -12.83 4.41 7.05
N CYS A 67 -12.27 4.06 5.89
CA CYS A 67 -12.42 2.71 5.34
C CYS A 67 -11.81 1.66 6.29
N PHE A 68 -10.62 1.92 6.85
CA PHE A 68 -10.01 1.01 7.83
C PHE A 68 -10.86 0.84 9.10
N LEU A 69 -11.46 1.92 9.61
CA LEU A 69 -12.39 1.86 10.74
C LEU A 69 -13.63 1.03 10.39
N ASP A 70 -14.15 1.15 9.17
CA ASP A 70 -15.29 0.35 8.72
C ASP A 70 -14.98 -1.15 8.73
N MET A 71 -13.83 -1.54 8.17
CA MET A 71 -13.31 -2.91 8.29
C MET A 71 -13.19 -3.35 9.76
N ALA A 72 -12.65 -2.49 10.64
CA ALA A 72 -12.52 -2.81 12.06
C ALA A 72 -13.89 -3.02 12.75
N SER A 73 -14.93 -2.31 12.31
CA SER A 73 -16.29 -2.42 12.86
C SER A 73 -16.98 -3.77 12.58
N ASN A 74 -16.45 -4.55 11.63
CA ASN A 74 -16.94 -5.89 11.33
C ASN A 74 -16.55 -6.94 12.38
N GLY A 75 -15.75 -6.57 13.39
CA GLY A 75 -15.49 -7.42 14.55
C GLY A 75 -14.57 -8.61 14.26
N HIS A 76 -13.65 -8.48 13.29
CA HIS A 76 -12.67 -9.51 12.98
C HIS A 76 -11.80 -9.84 14.19
N SER A 77 -11.74 -11.11 14.56
CA SER A 77 -10.90 -11.63 15.65
C SER A 77 -9.62 -12.30 15.15
N LEU A 78 -9.54 -12.60 13.85
CA LEU A 78 -8.40 -13.25 13.21
C LEU A 78 -7.89 -12.45 12.01
N PHE A 79 -6.57 -12.35 11.89
CA PHE A 79 -5.86 -11.80 10.74
C PHE A 79 -4.69 -12.71 10.39
N LEU A 80 -4.65 -13.19 9.15
CA LEU A 80 -3.69 -14.19 8.65
C LEU A 80 -3.57 -15.43 9.55
N GLY A 81 -4.71 -15.85 10.13
CA GLY A 81 -4.79 -17.01 11.02
C GLY A 81 -4.35 -16.76 12.48
N ALA A 82 -3.92 -15.54 12.82
CA ALA A 82 -3.55 -15.16 14.18
C ALA A 82 -4.61 -14.26 14.83
N ALA A 83 -4.82 -14.38 16.14
CA ALA A 83 -5.67 -13.47 16.89
C ALA A 83 -5.20 -12.01 16.72
N VAL A 84 -6.12 -11.05 16.63
CA VAL A 84 -5.78 -9.63 16.42
C VAL A 84 -6.71 -8.75 17.26
N TRP A 85 -6.18 -7.64 17.79
CA TRP A 85 -7.01 -6.60 18.39
C TRP A 85 -7.44 -5.59 17.34
N MET A 86 -8.73 -5.29 17.30
CA MET A 86 -9.30 -4.24 16.47
C MET A 86 -9.65 -3.02 17.30
N ILE A 87 -9.64 -1.85 16.65
CA ILE A 87 -10.17 -0.62 17.24
C ILE A 87 -11.67 -0.83 17.50
N PRO A 88 -12.15 -0.70 18.75
CA PRO A 88 -13.56 -0.90 19.05
C PRO A 88 -14.36 0.28 18.50
N VAL A 89 -15.07 0.06 17.40
CA VAL A 89 -15.95 1.05 16.77
C VAL A 89 -17.24 0.38 16.32
N SER A 90 -18.37 1.06 16.55
CA SER A 90 -19.67 0.54 16.16
C SER A 90 -19.93 0.74 14.65
N LYS A 91 -20.69 -0.17 14.03
CA LYS A 91 -21.13 -0.02 12.63
C LYS A 91 -21.93 1.28 12.39
N ALA A 92 -22.69 1.73 13.38
CA ALA A 92 -23.43 2.99 13.28
C ALA A 92 -22.46 4.19 13.18
N THR A 93 -21.39 4.18 13.97
CA THR A 93 -20.35 5.22 13.92
C THR A 93 -19.64 5.22 12.57
N THR A 94 -19.22 4.05 12.07
CA THR A 94 -18.52 3.98 10.78
C THR A 94 -19.40 4.33 9.60
N PHE A 95 -20.69 3.98 9.63
CA PHE A 95 -21.66 4.42 8.62
C PHE A 95 -21.72 5.95 8.49
N TRP A 96 -21.81 6.67 9.61
CA TRP A 96 -21.83 8.14 9.60
C TRP A 96 -20.49 8.73 9.15
N LEU A 97 -19.37 8.15 9.58
CA LEU A 97 -18.04 8.58 9.14
C LEU A 97 -17.83 8.36 7.65
N LEU A 98 -18.24 7.20 7.11
CA LEU A 98 -18.19 6.90 5.68
C LEU A 98 -19.02 7.90 4.91
N SER A 99 -20.29 8.09 5.31
CA SER A 99 -21.19 9.06 4.66
C SER A 99 -20.61 10.47 4.63
N ALA A 100 -20.09 10.96 5.76
CA ALA A 100 -19.44 12.26 5.83
C ALA A 100 -18.18 12.33 4.96
N SER A 101 -17.37 11.28 4.96
CA SER A 101 -16.15 11.21 4.14
C SER A 101 -16.45 11.21 2.63
N PHE A 102 -17.54 10.59 2.18
CA PHE A 102 -18.00 10.64 0.80
C PHE A 102 -18.41 12.05 0.37
N VAL A 103 -19.12 12.79 1.22
CA VAL A 103 -19.48 14.19 0.93
C VAL A 103 -18.22 15.05 0.80
N ILE A 104 -17.27 14.92 1.74
CA ILE A 104 -16.00 15.65 1.71
C ILE A 104 -15.20 15.26 0.46
N PHE A 105 -15.15 13.97 0.12
CA PHE A 105 -14.49 13.47 -1.07
C PHE A 105 -15.14 14.01 -2.35
N ALA A 106 -16.47 14.06 -2.45
CA ALA A 106 -17.16 14.60 -3.62
C ALA A 106 -16.79 16.07 -3.86
N ILE A 107 -16.78 16.89 -2.80
CA ILE A 107 -16.32 18.30 -2.87
C ILE A 107 -14.88 18.39 -3.35
N TRP A 108 -13.99 17.55 -2.79
CA TRP A 108 -12.60 17.49 -3.19
C TRP A 108 -12.41 17.03 -4.64
N PHE A 109 -13.16 16.02 -5.06
CA PHE A 109 -13.11 15.42 -6.39
C PHE A 109 -13.54 16.42 -7.46
N THR A 110 -14.61 17.19 -7.22
CA THR A 110 -15.03 18.27 -8.13
C THR A 110 -13.91 19.31 -8.27
N LYS A 111 -13.30 19.76 -7.17
CA LYS A 111 -12.17 20.71 -7.21
C LYS A 111 -11.00 20.17 -8.02
N LYS A 112 -10.60 18.91 -7.81
CA LYS A 112 -9.49 18.29 -8.56
C LYS A 112 -9.81 18.05 -10.02
N THR A 113 -11.06 17.73 -10.35
CA THR A 113 -11.51 17.60 -11.73
C THR A 113 -11.42 18.93 -12.46
N THR A 114 -11.86 20.04 -11.83
CA THR A 114 -11.68 21.38 -12.38
C THR A 114 -10.20 21.73 -12.58
N GLN A 115 -9.33 21.39 -11.62
CA GLN A 115 -7.87 21.58 -11.76
C GLN A 115 -7.31 20.76 -12.93
N LEU A 116 -7.78 19.53 -13.13
CA LEU A 116 -7.36 18.69 -14.25
C LEU A 116 -7.81 19.28 -15.60
N MET A 117 -9.07 19.73 -15.69
CA MET A 117 -9.63 20.37 -16.89
C MET A 117 -8.88 21.66 -17.25
N ASN A 118 -8.49 22.44 -16.24
CA ASN A 118 -7.68 23.64 -16.41
C ASN A 118 -6.19 23.34 -16.67
N LYS A 119 -5.80 22.07 -16.74
CA LYS A 119 -4.40 21.61 -16.88
C LYS A 119 -3.47 22.10 -15.76
N ASP A 120 -4.04 22.45 -14.61
CA ASP A 120 -3.29 22.80 -13.41
C ASP A 120 -2.61 21.56 -12.81
N ILE A 121 -3.15 20.36 -13.04
CA ILE A 121 -2.54 19.08 -12.61
C ILE A 121 -2.41 18.10 -13.77
N SER A 122 -1.46 17.18 -13.67
CA SER A 122 -1.30 16.11 -14.67
C SER A 122 -2.35 15.00 -14.49
N ILE A 123 -2.74 14.37 -15.61
CA ILE A 123 -3.60 13.19 -15.60
C ILE A 123 -2.99 12.05 -14.76
N ALA A 124 -1.67 11.87 -14.82
CA ALA A 124 -0.97 10.85 -14.04
C ALA A 124 -1.15 11.06 -12.52
N TYR A 125 -1.01 12.30 -12.05
CA TYR A 125 -1.24 12.64 -10.65
C TYR A 125 -2.70 12.43 -10.25
N PHE A 126 -3.65 12.88 -11.06
CA PHE A 126 -5.07 12.70 -10.77
C PHE A 126 -5.46 11.22 -10.72
N SER A 127 -5.08 10.43 -11.73
CA SER A 127 -5.34 8.99 -11.79
C SER A 127 -4.70 8.23 -10.64
N TYR A 128 -3.49 8.62 -10.21
CA TYR A 128 -2.85 8.04 -9.03
C TYR A 128 -3.72 8.25 -7.78
N LEU A 129 -4.19 9.48 -7.55
CA LEU A 129 -5.06 9.78 -6.41
C LEU A 129 -6.36 8.97 -6.47
N GLN A 130 -6.99 8.85 -7.63
CA GLN A 130 -8.20 8.01 -7.77
C GLN A 130 -7.91 6.55 -7.43
N SER A 131 -6.78 6.01 -7.89
CA SER A 131 -6.39 4.63 -7.56
C SER A 131 -6.19 4.42 -6.06
N HIS A 132 -5.63 5.41 -5.35
CA HIS A 132 -5.48 5.37 -3.90
C HIS A 132 -6.83 5.26 -3.20
N TYR A 133 -7.75 6.17 -3.47
CA TYR A 133 -9.06 6.14 -2.81
C TYR A 133 -9.85 4.89 -3.16
N LEU A 134 -9.84 4.49 -4.43
CA LEU A 134 -10.56 3.32 -4.90
C LEU A 134 -10.05 2.04 -4.23
N VAL A 135 -8.74 1.86 -4.13
CA VAL A 135 -8.16 0.66 -3.52
C VAL A 135 -8.45 0.58 -2.03
N TYR A 136 -8.36 1.69 -1.28
CA TYR A 136 -8.73 1.70 0.13
C TYR A 136 -10.22 1.43 0.34
N PHE A 137 -11.08 2.02 -0.49
CA PHE A 137 -12.52 1.76 -0.45
C PHE A 137 -12.83 0.28 -0.71
N ILE A 138 -12.31 -0.28 -1.81
CA ILE A 138 -12.55 -1.68 -2.15
C ILE A 138 -12.00 -2.60 -1.04
N ALA A 139 -10.78 -2.36 -0.59
CA ALA A 139 -10.12 -3.22 0.37
C ALA A 139 -10.78 -3.24 1.75
N TYR A 140 -11.23 -2.10 2.26
CA TYR A 140 -11.66 -1.99 3.66
C TYR A 140 -13.11 -1.56 3.88
N ALA A 141 -13.83 -1.12 2.86
CA ALA A 141 -15.27 -0.82 2.97
C ALA A 141 -16.14 -1.74 2.11
N TYR A 142 -15.59 -2.38 1.08
CA TYR A 142 -16.35 -3.26 0.19
C TYR A 142 -16.07 -4.76 0.41
N ILE A 143 -14.81 -5.13 0.66
CA ILE A 143 -14.43 -6.51 0.94
C ILE A 143 -14.59 -6.80 2.43
N ASP A 144 -15.54 -7.68 2.77
CA ASP A 144 -15.78 -8.10 4.16
C ASP A 144 -14.63 -8.93 4.75
N ASN A 145 -13.85 -9.64 3.93
CA ASN A 145 -12.75 -10.47 4.44
C ASN A 145 -11.48 -9.65 4.60
N ILE A 146 -11.07 -9.40 5.86
CA ILE A 146 -9.84 -8.67 6.19
C ILE A 146 -8.60 -9.15 5.44
N ASN A 147 -8.43 -10.46 5.22
CA ASN A 147 -7.23 -10.99 4.58
C ASN A 147 -7.19 -10.62 3.09
N TYR A 148 -8.35 -10.67 2.42
CA TYR A 148 -8.44 -10.29 1.00
C TYR A 148 -8.33 -8.78 0.82
N GLY A 149 -8.94 -8.01 1.72
CA GLY A 149 -8.80 -6.55 1.75
C GLY A 149 -7.34 -6.13 1.93
N TRP A 150 -6.69 -6.67 2.96
CA TRP A 150 -5.27 -6.45 3.21
C TRP A 150 -4.39 -6.86 2.01
N LEU A 151 -4.63 -8.05 1.44
CA LEU A 151 -3.86 -8.55 0.30
C LEU A 151 -3.98 -7.61 -0.91
N LEU A 152 -5.17 -7.09 -1.18
CA LEU A 152 -5.40 -6.12 -2.27
C LEU A 152 -4.53 -4.86 -2.07
N ILE A 153 -4.52 -4.28 -0.87
CA ILE A 153 -3.68 -3.11 -0.59
C ILE A 153 -2.20 -3.45 -0.67
N ASN A 154 -1.80 -4.61 -0.15
CA ASN A 154 -0.41 -5.07 -0.20
C ASN A 154 0.08 -5.19 -1.65
N ILE A 155 -0.70 -5.82 -2.53
CA ILE A 155 -0.39 -5.94 -3.96
C ILE A 155 -0.31 -4.57 -4.62
N TRP A 156 -1.30 -3.70 -4.38
CA TRP A 156 -1.32 -2.36 -4.94
C TRP A 156 -0.09 -1.55 -4.48
N HIS A 157 0.21 -1.59 -3.19
CA HIS A 157 1.36 -0.92 -2.59
C HIS A 157 2.70 -1.39 -3.19
N ASN A 158 2.91 -2.70 -3.27
CA ASN A 158 4.12 -3.28 -3.88
C ASN A 158 4.24 -2.91 -5.36
N THR A 159 3.11 -2.85 -6.07
CA THR A 159 3.07 -2.38 -7.46
C THR A 159 3.56 -0.93 -7.58
N GLN A 160 3.18 -0.06 -6.64
CA GLN A 160 3.68 1.32 -6.62
C GLN A 160 5.19 1.39 -6.44
N TYR A 161 5.74 0.58 -5.53
CA TYR A 161 7.17 0.53 -5.29
C TYR A 161 7.93 0.08 -6.54
N ILE A 162 7.49 -1.03 -7.16
CA ILE A 162 8.08 -1.56 -8.39
C ILE A 162 8.03 -0.49 -9.49
N ALA A 163 6.88 0.17 -9.68
CA ALA A 163 6.73 1.23 -10.66
C ALA A 163 7.69 2.42 -10.41
N PHE A 164 7.90 2.79 -9.15
CA PHE A 164 8.81 3.87 -8.77
C PHE A 164 10.27 3.50 -9.03
N VAL A 165 10.69 2.28 -8.66
CA VAL A 165 12.05 1.77 -8.94
C VAL A 165 12.29 1.65 -10.44
N TRP A 166 11.30 1.13 -11.20
CA TRP A 166 11.36 1.05 -12.65
C TRP A 166 11.54 2.45 -13.28
N LEU A 167 10.77 3.44 -12.83
CA LEU A 167 10.88 4.81 -13.30
C LEU A 167 12.27 5.40 -13.02
N PHE A 168 12.83 5.15 -11.82
CA PHE A 168 14.19 5.59 -11.49
C PHE A 168 15.25 4.94 -12.39
N ASN A 169 15.16 3.61 -12.56
CA ASN A 169 16.05 2.86 -13.44
C ASN A 169 15.93 3.32 -14.89
N THR A 170 14.72 3.65 -15.35
CA THR A 170 14.48 4.16 -16.70
C THR A 170 15.14 5.52 -16.90
N ASN A 171 15.03 6.44 -15.93
CA ASN A 171 15.67 7.74 -16.04
C ASN A 171 17.19 7.65 -16.04
N LYS A 172 17.77 6.69 -15.29
CA LYS A 172 19.22 6.53 -15.16
C LYS A 172 19.84 5.73 -16.30
N PHE A 173 19.16 4.68 -16.77
CA PHE A 173 19.74 3.67 -17.66
C PHE A 173 18.96 3.45 -18.96
N GLY A 174 17.80 4.07 -19.15
CA GLY A 174 16.90 3.77 -20.28
C GLY A 174 17.50 4.01 -21.66
N ASN A 175 18.51 4.87 -21.77
CA ASN A 175 19.25 5.16 -23.02
C ASN A 175 20.59 4.41 -23.13
N ILE A 176 20.98 3.64 -22.11
CA ILE A 176 22.24 2.90 -22.10
C ILE A 176 22.02 1.54 -22.77
N ILE A 177 22.85 1.24 -23.77
CA ILE A 177 22.88 -0.06 -24.44
C ILE A 177 24.23 -0.70 -24.10
N ASP A 178 24.20 -1.74 -23.28
CA ASP A 178 25.38 -2.52 -22.90
C ASP A 178 25.01 -4.00 -22.97
N GLU A 179 25.54 -4.70 -23.97
CA GLU A 179 25.29 -6.13 -24.21
C GLU A 179 25.78 -7.01 -23.05
N LYS A 180 26.73 -6.51 -22.23
CA LYS A 180 27.23 -7.24 -21.06
C LYS A 180 26.31 -7.13 -19.84
N LYS A 181 25.26 -6.29 -19.90
CA LYS A 181 24.31 -6.04 -18.80
C LYS A 181 22.87 -6.23 -19.28
N PRO A 182 22.41 -7.47 -19.50
CA PRO A 182 21.10 -7.75 -20.08
C PRO A 182 19.93 -7.19 -19.25
N LEU A 183 20.09 -7.03 -17.94
CA LEU A 183 19.06 -6.44 -17.07
C LEU A 183 18.74 -4.97 -17.40
N LEU A 184 19.65 -4.22 -18.04
CA LEU A 184 19.38 -2.85 -18.49
C LEU A 184 18.29 -2.80 -19.56
N PHE A 185 18.04 -3.91 -20.27
CA PHE A 185 16.92 -4.03 -21.18
C PHE A 185 15.58 -3.79 -20.48
N LEU A 186 15.41 -4.30 -19.26
CA LEU A 186 14.16 -4.15 -18.50
C LEU A 186 13.92 -2.70 -18.07
N ALA A 187 14.98 -1.90 -17.89
CA ALA A 187 14.91 -0.50 -17.53
C ALA A 187 14.51 0.43 -18.70
N ARG A 188 14.10 -0.09 -19.85
CA ARG A 188 13.63 0.75 -20.97
C ARG A 188 12.17 1.16 -20.77
N SER A 189 11.82 2.36 -21.21
CA SER A 189 10.45 2.93 -21.08
C SER A 189 9.36 2.04 -21.70
N LYS A 190 9.67 1.36 -22.80
CA LYS A 190 8.76 0.43 -23.49
C LYS A 190 8.57 -0.92 -22.79
N ASN A 191 9.44 -1.25 -21.83
CA ASN A 191 9.51 -2.57 -21.21
C ASN A 191 8.88 -2.61 -19.80
N ALA A 192 8.04 -1.63 -19.44
CA ALA A 192 7.41 -1.54 -18.12
C ALA A 192 6.70 -2.84 -17.69
N VAL A 193 5.92 -3.42 -18.61
CA VAL A 193 5.18 -4.67 -18.37
C VAL A 193 6.13 -5.84 -18.18
N LEU A 194 7.18 -5.92 -18.99
CA LEU A 194 8.20 -6.97 -18.86
C LEU A 194 9.00 -6.84 -17.56
N TYR A 195 9.30 -5.60 -17.13
CA TYR A 195 9.92 -5.34 -15.84
C TYR A 195 9.05 -5.85 -14.69
N LEU A 196 7.74 -5.58 -14.74
CA LEU A 196 6.79 -6.08 -13.76
C LEU A 196 6.76 -7.62 -13.73
N PHE A 197 6.66 -8.28 -14.89
CA PHE A 197 6.70 -9.75 -14.96
C PHE A 197 8.02 -10.33 -14.49
N ALA A 198 9.16 -9.69 -14.77
CA ALA A 198 10.46 -10.12 -14.26
C ALA A 198 10.51 -10.03 -12.73
N CYS A 199 10.01 -8.94 -12.13
CA CYS A 199 9.90 -8.82 -10.67
C CYS A 199 8.96 -9.89 -10.08
N LEU A 200 7.81 -10.14 -10.70
CA LEU A 200 6.87 -11.18 -10.27
C LEU A 200 7.47 -12.58 -10.38
N ALA A 201 8.16 -12.89 -11.47
CA ALA A 201 8.82 -14.19 -11.65
C ALA A 201 9.94 -14.39 -10.62
N CYS A 202 10.83 -13.40 -10.46
CA CYS A 202 11.92 -13.49 -9.48
C CYS A 202 11.38 -13.61 -8.05
N SER A 203 10.39 -12.80 -7.68
CA SER A 203 9.77 -12.90 -6.35
C SER A 203 9.10 -14.25 -6.14
N SER A 204 8.37 -14.76 -7.14
CA SER A 204 7.73 -16.09 -7.05
C SER A 204 8.76 -17.20 -6.81
N VAL A 205 9.87 -17.20 -7.55
CA VAL A 205 10.96 -18.18 -7.35
C VAL A 205 11.56 -18.08 -5.95
N ILE A 206 11.82 -16.86 -5.46
CA ILE A 206 12.34 -16.63 -4.11
C ILE A 206 11.34 -17.13 -3.07
N TYR A 207 10.05 -16.79 -3.18
CA TYR A 207 9.01 -17.21 -2.24
C TYR A 207 8.79 -18.71 -2.23
N LEU A 208 8.89 -19.39 -3.38
CA LEU A 208 8.84 -20.84 -3.45
C LEU A 208 10.04 -21.46 -2.70
N GLY A 209 11.26 -20.97 -2.95
CA GLY A 209 12.45 -21.44 -2.24
C GLY A 209 12.38 -21.20 -0.73
N ILE A 210 11.89 -20.03 -0.31
CA ILE A 210 11.67 -19.73 1.11
C ILE A 210 10.56 -20.61 1.69
N SER A 211 9.46 -20.85 0.97
CA SER A 211 8.39 -21.73 1.45
C SER A 211 8.90 -23.13 1.76
N ASP A 212 9.81 -23.67 0.95
CA ASP A 212 10.39 -24.99 1.19
C ASP A 212 11.35 -24.99 2.39
N ILE A 213 12.10 -23.91 2.60
CA ILE A 213 12.92 -23.71 3.81
C ILE A 213 12.02 -23.60 5.06
N ILE A 214 10.90 -22.87 4.97
CA ILE A 214 9.98 -22.63 6.08
C ILE A 214 9.30 -23.92 6.53
N LYS A 215 8.99 -24.86 5.62
CA LYS A 215 8.44 -26.18 5.98
C LYS A 215 9.36 -26.98 6.91
N ALA A 216 10.66 -26.66 6.94
CA ALA A 216 11.62 -27.27 7.87
C ALA A 216 11.55 -26.69 9.30
N PHE A 217 10.77 -25.63 9.52
CA PHE A 217 10.61 -24.97 10.83
C PHE A 217 9.23 -25.22 11.45
N PRO A 218 9.12 -25.16 12.79
CA PRO A 218 7.84 -25.25 13.49
C PRO A 218 6.83 -24.17 13.06
N PRO A 219 5.51 -24.47 13.08
CA PRO A 219 4.47 -23.58 12.55
C PRO A 219 4.44 -22.16 13.12
N TYR A 220 4.83 -21.98 14.39
CA TYR A 220 4.87 -20.67 15.05
C TYR A 220 6.03 -19.78 14.57
N MET A 221 7.12 -20.36 14.02
CA MET A 221 8.18 -19.58 13.37
C MET A 221 7.76 -19.09 11.98
N MET A 222 6.76 -19.73 11.34
CA MET A 222 6.29 -19.34 10.02
C MET A 222 5.73 -17.91 10.02
N LEU A 223 4.91 -17.54 11.01
CA LEU A 223 4.31 -16.21 11.09
C LEU A 223 5.39 -15.12 11.23
N VAL A 224 6.43 -15.40 12.02
CA VAL A 224 7.57 -14.49 12.23
C VAL A 224 8.39 -14.32 10.95
N VAL A 225 8.70 -15.42 10.25
CA VAL A 225 9.46 -15.38 8.99
C VAL A 225 8.67 -14.70 7.86
N TYR A 226 7.38 -15.01 7.70
CA TYR A 226 6.53 -14.35 6.70
C TYR A 226 6.41 -12.85 6.95
N GLN A 227 6.27 -12.42 8.21
CA GLN A 227 6.20 -10.99 8.52
C GLN A 227 7.53 -10.29 8.27
N LEU A 228 8.67 -10.93 8.58
CA LEU A 228 10.00 -10.37 8.31
C LEU A 228 10.28 -10.20 6.81
N LEU A 229 9.83 -11.13 5.98
CA LEU A 229 10.02 -11.08 4.52
C LEU A 229 9.15 -10.03 3.83
N ILE A 230 8.02 -9.65 4.45
CA ILE A 230 7.13 -8.60 3.92
C ILE A 230 7.59 -7.20 4.38
N PHE A 231 8.48 -7.10 5.37
CA PHE A 231 9.08 -5.83 5.83
C PHE A 231 10.42 -5.48 5.16
N ILE A 232 10.97 -6.38 4.31
CA ILE A 232 12.16 -6.14 3.49
C ILE A 232 11.71 -5.87 2.05
#